data_AF-I5C4J8-F1
#
_entry.id   AF-I5C4J8-F1
#
_cell.length_a   1.000
_cell.length_b   1.000
_cell.length_c   1.000
_cell.angle_alpha   90.00
_cell.angle_beta   90.00
_cell.angle_gamma   90.00
#
_symmetry.space_group_name_H-M   'P 1'
#
loop_
_entity.id
_entity.type
_entity.pdbx_description
1 polymer ?
#
loop_
_entity_poly.entity_id
_entity_poly.type
_entity_poly.pdbx_seq_one_letter_code
_entity_poly.pdbx_strand_id
1 'polypeptide(L)'
;MKGWMWARDNPEEAAMIVLDNDATGAQTEKHQTRMMGEIAKLLGEDATLDEAAYKQTVDTLLQGGSDPVITKEPEGAFTHEVSKKAM
;
A
#
# COMPACT_ATOMS: atom_id res chain seq x y z
N MET A 1 4.53 8.15 -6.85
CA MET A 1 3.19 8.54 -6.37
C MET A 1 2.23 9.11 -7.41
N LYS A 2 2.67 9.64 -8.57
CA LYS A 2 1.78 10.31 -9.54
C LYS A 2 0.48 9.57 -9.87
N GLY A 3 0.54 8.26 -10.15
CA GLY A 3 -0.67 7.46 -10.41
C GLY A 3 -1.63 7.36 -9.22
N TRP A 4 -1.09 7.17 -8.01
CA TRP A 4 -1.90 7.15 -6.78
C TRP A 4 -2.49 8.52 -6.45
N MET A 5 -1.75 9.61 -6.65
CA MET A 5 -2.27 10.97 -6.45
C MET A 5 -3.39 11.26 -7.45
N TRP A 6 -3.21 10.89 -8.72
CA TRP A 6 -4.26 11.00 -9.71
C TRP A 6 -5.49 10.15 -9.35
N ALA A 7 -5.30 8.90 -8.92
CA ALA A 7 -6.40 8.02 -8.53
C ALA A 7 -7.14 8.51 -7.28
N ARG A 8 -6.45 9.16 -6.35
CA ARG A 8 -7.05 9.83 -5.19
C ARG A 8 -8.00 10.94 -5.64
N ASP A 9 -7.58 11.73 -6.62
CA ASP A 9 -8.33 12.88 -7.11
C ASP A 9 -9.39 12.48 -8.16
N ASN A 10 -9.27 11.28 -8.74
CA ASN A 10 -10.17 10.73 -9.78
C ASN A 10 -10.60 9.27 -9.43
N PRO A 11 -11.26 9.02 -8.28
CA PRO A 11 -11.49 7.67 -7.78
C PRO A 11 -12.45 6.84 -8.65
N GLU A 12 -13.42 7.47 -9.31
CA GLU A 12 -14.34 6.80 -10.23
C GLU A 12 -13.62 6.33 -11.50
N GLU A 13 -12.83 7.22 -12.12
CA GLU A 13 -12.05 6.88 -13.32
C GLU A 13 -11.00 5.81 -13.02
N ALA A 14 -10.34 5.90 -11.85
CA ALA A 14 -9.41 4.88 -11.39
C ALA A 14 -10.10 3.53 -11.17
N ALA A 15 -11.32 3.50 -10.62
CA ALA A 15 -12.10 2.28 -10.47
C ALA A 15 -12.43 1.64 -11.83
N MET A 16 -12.73 2.43 -12.86
CA MET A 16 -12.97 1.92 -14.21
C MET A 16 -11.71 1.29 -14.82
N ILE A 17 -10.54 1.88 -14.62
CA ILE A 17 -9.26 1.27 -15.05
C ILE A 17 -9.07 -0.10 -14.38
N VAL A 18 -9.43 -0.25 -13.11
CA VAL A 18 -9.35 -1.55 -12.42
C VAL A 18 -10.32 -2.57 -13.05
N LEU A 19 -11.55 -2.16 -13.35
CA LEU A 19 -12.54 -3.04 -14.01
C LEU A 19 -12.12 -3.47 -15.41
N ASP A 20 -11.55 -2.55 -16.20
CA ASP A 20 -11.05 -2.85 -17.56
C ASP A 20 -9.93 -3.90 -17.54
N ASN A 21 -9.24 -4.04 -16.40
CA ASN A 21 -8.19 -5.02 -16.18
C ASN A 21 -8.65 -6.25 -15.37
N ASP A 22 -9.92 -6.34 -14.98
CA ASP A 22 -10.47 -7.52 -14.32
C ASP A 22 -10.82 -8.62 -15.34
N ALA A 23 -9.85 -9.49 -15.60
CA ALA A 23 -10.04 -10.66 -16.46
C ALA A 23 -10.98 -11.73 -15.87
N THR A 24 -11.33 -11.65 -14.58
CA THR A 24 -12.19 -12.64 -13.91
C THR A 24 -13.68 -12.34 -14.06
N GLY A 25 -14.02 -11.06 -14.28
CA GLY A 25 -15.40 -10.57 -14.28
C GLY A 25 -16.07 -10.60 -12.89
N ALA A 26 -15.30 -10.80 -11.82
CA ALA A 26 -15.81 -10.86 -10.45
C ALA A 26 -16.12 -9.48 -9.87
N GLN A 27 -15.53 -8.42 -10.43
CA GLN A 27 -15.66 -7.06 -9.94
C GLN A 27 -16.85 -6.34 -10.57
N THR A 28 -17.42 -5.41 -9.80
CA THR A 28 -18.50 -4.53 -10.27
C THR A 28 -18.11 -3.08 -10.07
N GLU A 29 -18.66 -2.19 -10.89
CA GLU A 29 -18.47 -0.75 -10.77
C GLU A 29 -18.78 -0.25 -9.36
N LYS A 30 -19.93 -0.65 -8.80
CA LYS A 30 -20.32 -0.29 -7.44
C LYS A 30 -19.26 -0.67 -6.39
N HIS A 31 -18.65 -1.84 -6.52
CA HIS A 31 -17.61 -2.29 -5.58
C HIS A 31 -16.32 -1.51 -5.78
N GLN A 32 -15.86 -1.36 -7.02
CA GLN A 32 -14.58 -0.72 -7.32
C GLN A 32 -14.60 0.77 -7.00
N THR A 33 -15.66 1.49 -7.34
CA THR A 33 -15.81 2.91 -7.00
C THR A 33 -15.79 3.13 -5.49
N ARG A 34 -16.48 2.27 -4.73
CA ARG A 34 -16.42 2.31 -3.26
C ARG A 34 -15.01 2.02 -2.75
N MET A 35 -14.37 0.95 -3.22
CA MET A 35 -13.03 0.57 -2.75
C MET A 35 -11.99 1.63 -3.06
N MET A 36 -11.98 2.17 -4.28
CA MET A 36 -11.06 3.23 -4.65
C MET A 36 -11.28 4.50 -3.82
N GLY A 37 -12.55 4.85 -3.54
CA GLY A 37 -12.88 5.97 -2.64
C GLY A 37 -12.40 5.77 -1.20
N GLU A 38 -12.45 4.55 -0.66
CA GLU A 38 -11.88 4.26 0.67
C GLU A 38 -10.34 4.24 0.65
N ILE A 39 -9.71 3.69 -0.40
CA ILE A 39 -8.26 3.71 -0.57
C ILE A 39 -7.74 5.15 -0.65
N ALA A 40 -8.45 6.03 -1.37
CA ALA A 40 -8.09 7.45 -1.50
C ALA A 40 -7.90 8.15 -0.14
N LYS A 41 -8.66 7.74 0.89
CA LYS A 41 -8.56 8.28 2.26
C LYS A 41 -7.32 7.79 3.01
N LEU A 42 -6.76 6.65 2.61
CA LEU A 42 -5.60 6.02 3.27
C LEU A 42 -4.27 6.47 2.65
N LEU A 43 -4.30 7.15 1.51
CA LEU A 43 -3.09 7.60 0.82
C LEU A 43 -2.43 8.76 1.56
N GLY A 44 -1.16 8.60 1.88
CA GLY A 44 -0.29 9.68 2.35
C GLY A 44 0.09 10.66 1.23
N GLU A 45 0.86 11.69 1.59
CA GLU A 45 1.32 12.72 0.64
C GLU A 45 2.44 12.22 -0.27
N ASP A 46 3.28 11.29 0.23
CA ASP A 46 4.40 10.73 -0.51
C ASP A 46 4.54 9.20 -0.36
N ALA A 47 5.59 8.62 -0.97
CA ALA A 47 5.88 7.17 -0.95
C ALA A 47 6.99 6.80 0.05
N THR A 48 7.26 7.64 1.04
CA THR A 48 8.26 7.36 2.06
C THR A 48 7.72 6.30 3.02
N LEU A 49 8.53 5.29 3.31
CA LEU A 49 8.19 4.31 4.34
C LEU A 49 8.23 4.98 5.72
N ASP A 50 7.21 4.77 6.54
CA ASP A 50 7.27 5.10 7.97
C ASP A 50 8.13 4.06 8.70
N GLU A 51 9.33 4.47 9.13
CA GLU A 51 10.28 3.61 9.83
C GLU A 51 9.77 3.16 11.21
N ALA A 52 8.92 3.95 11.86
CA ALA A 52 8.31 3.56 13.14
C ALA A 52 7.30 2.43 12.94
N ALA A 53 6.47 2.52 11.89
CA ALA A 53 5.55 1.44 11.51
C ALA A 53 6.28 0.16 11.07
N TYR A 54 7.40 0.32 10.35
CA TYR A 54 8.31 -0.79 10.03
C TYR A 54 8.86 -1.44 11.30
N LYS A 55 9.38 -0.65 12.24
CA LYS A 55 9.92 -1.17 13.51
C LYS A 55 8.85 -1.89 14.33
N GLN A 56 7.65 -1.32 14.43
CA GLN A 56 6.52 -1.96 15.10
C GLN A 56 6.20 -3.32 14.48
N THR A 57 6.28 -3.43 13.15
CA THR A 57 6.09 -4.69 12.44
C THR A 57 7.17 -5.71 12.81
N VAL A 58 8.45 -5.31 12.77
CA VAL A 58 9.58 -6.18 13.17
C VAL A 58 9.42 -6.67 14.61
N ASP A 59 9.12 -5.76 15.53
CA ASP A 59 8.94 -6.10 16.94
C ASP A 59 7.78 -7.09 17.13
N THR A 60 6.66 -6.90 16.40
CA THR A 60 5.51 -7.81 16.42
C THR A 60 5.88 -9.22 15.93
N LEU A 61 6.65 -9.31 14.84
CA LEU A 61 7.04 -10.60 14.25
C LEU A 61 8.08 -11.35 15.10
N LEU A 62 8.89 -10.64 15.87
CA LEU A 62 9.84 -11.21 16.84
C LEU A 62 9.15 -11.70 18.12
N GLN A 63 8.02 -11.11 18.51
CA GLN A 63 7.34 -11.37 19.78
C GLN A 63 6.46 -12.63 19.80
N GLY A 64 6.45 -13.46 18.75
CA GLY A 64 5.61 -14.66 18.63
C GLY A 64 5.83 -15.79 19.67
N GLY A 65 6.52 -15.52 20.78
CA GLY A 65 6.69 -16.44 21.90
C GLY A 65 7.59 -17.61 21.54
N SER A 66 7.07 -18.84 21.65
CA SER A 66 7.80 -20.06 21.27
C SER A 66 8.02 -20.19 19.76
N ASP A 67 7.20 -19.52 18.96
CA ASP A 67 7.17 -19.65 17.49
C ASP A 67 7.16 -18.27 16.82
N PRO A 68 8.24 -17.49 16.96
CA PRO A 68 8.33 -16.19 16.31
C PRO A 68 8.40 -16.35 14.78
N VAL A 69 7.76 -15.44 14.05
CA VAL A 69 7.71 -15.47 12.57
C VAL A 69 9.11 -15.22 11.99
N ILE A 70 9.87 -14.33 12.64
CA ILE A 70 11.29 -14.08 12.36
C ILE A 70 12.10 -14.27 13.63
N THR A 71 13.34 -14.75 13.50
CA THR A 71 14.22 -15.02 14.65
C THR A 71 15.27 -13.93 14.90
N LYS A 72 15.37 -12.94 14.00
CA LYS A 72 16.27 -11.80 14.10
C LYS A 72 15.73 -10.61 13.32
N GLU A 73 16.16 -9.41 13.70
CA GLU A 73 15.87 -8.19 12.95
C GLU A 73 16.51 -8.25 11.55
N PRO A 74 15.77 -7.90 10.48
CA PRO A 74 16.30 -7.91 9.13
C PRO A 74 17.12 -6.65 8.84
N GLU A 75 18.26 -6.82 8.17
CA GLU A 75 19.12 -5.72 7.72
C GLU A 75 18.85 -5.40 6.24
N GLY A 76 18.78 -4.11 5.89
CA GLY A 76 18.61 -3.68 4.50
C GLY A 76 17.26 -4.05 3.87
N ALA A 77 16.22 -4.25 4.68
CA ALA A 77 14.90 -4.69 4.20
C ALA A 77 14.15 -3.63 3.38
N PHE A 78 14.55 -2.36 3.44
CA PHE A 78 13.99 -1.28 2.66
C PHE A 78 15.06 -0.24 2.30
N THR A 79 14.73 0.64 1.37
CA THR A 79 15.53 1.82 1.03
C THR A 79 14.63 2.98 0.63
N HIS A 80 15.06 4.21 0.97
CA HIS A 80 14.38 5.43 0.54
C HIS A 80 14.94 6.00 -0.76
N GLU A 81 15.98 5.41 -1.35
CA GLU A 81 16.68 5.97 -2.51
C GLU A 81 15.76 6.19 -3.72
N VAL A 82 14.81 5.28 -3.96
CA VAL A 82 13.86 5.39 -5.07
C VAL A 82 12.79 6.44 -4.76
N SER A 83 12.21 6.42 -3.56
CA SER A 83 11.18 7.39 -3.16
C SER A 83 11.73 8.81 -3.16
N LYS A 84 12.94 9.02 -2.63
CA LYS A 84 13.64 10.32 -2.65
C LYS A 84 13.90 10.83 -4.06
N LYS A 85 14.28 9.95 -4.99
CA LYS A 85 14.48 10.33 -6.40
C LYS A 85 13.18 10.64 -7.15
N ALA A 86 12.04 10.18 -6.64
CA ALA A 86 10.74 10.33 -7.28
C ALA A 86 9.93 11.54 -6.78
N MET A 87 10.39 12.20 -5.71
CA MET A 87 9.91 13.50 -5.22
C MET A 87 10.47 14.64 -6.09
#